data_AF-A0A521KW44-F1
#
_entry.id   AF-A0A521KW44-F1
#
_cell.length_a   1.000
_cell.length_b   1.000
_cell.length_c   1.000
_cell.angle_alpha   90.00
_cell.angle_beta   90.00
_cell.angle_gamma   90.00
#
_symmetry.space_group_name_H-M   'P 1'
#
loop_
_entity.id
_entity.type
_entity.pdbx_description
1 polymer ?
#
loop_
_entity_poly.entity_id
_entity_poly.type
_entity_poly.pdbx_seq_one_letter_code
_entity_poly.pdbx_strand_id
1 'polypeptide(L)'
;MRLSGFVALASVAAAGALLWWLPTRTPPPSLPQVSLRQSLGASDTSFALEAGSRRVENADAPATSTVAPDAPAPLSTLGLDECTSHVEAEARRACLAQSFERTPSLDELASWLCTTSRPLVLQMEVLATFVRRAEPAQAWTWLDGLQTRCGRQQETHLFQGALQLAGQADAAWLRGFERSLAPEVLFSRELGEAPVQVAVMLAQNGSEYARFVLERGGCGDFGGNARQIDRAASCSLALQQPGQQFYAYLCQVAESPNLPEDSGLGSTLAVFLSDPRARPGGNALAPLLRLSEVLADRRLNQSAALTLLQQVGADAPPGVDADVWRGLIEQARSVLPAGLR
;
A
#
# COMPACT_ATOMS: atom_id res chain seq x y z
N MET A 1 -72.66 5.35 -4.41
CA MET A 1 -72.99 4.19 -5.26
C MET A 1 -71.73 3.35 -5.42
N ARG A 2 -71.83 2.07 -5.07
CA ARG A 2 -70.74 1.09 -4.99
C ARG A 2 -70.54 0.47 -6.37
N LEU A 3 -69.29 0.22 -6.74
CA LEU A 3 -68.92 -0.92 -7.59
C LEU A 3 -67.74 -1.62 -6.91
N SER A 4 -68.01 -2.87 -6.54
CA SER A 4 -67.16 -3.80 -5.80
C SER A 4 -66.56 -4.85 -6.75
N GLY A 5 -65.41 -5.41 -6.37
CA GLY A 5 -64.93 -6.77 -6.69
C GLY A 5 -64.34 -6.96 -8.10
N PHE A 6 -63.31 -7.76 -8.35
CA PHE A 6 -62.71 -8.92 -7.63
C PHE A 6 -61.18 -8.91 -7.86
N VAL A 7 -60.35 -9.08 -6.83
CA VAL A 7 -59.67 -10.32 -6.37
C VAL A 7 -58.85 -11.05 -7.44
N ALA A 8 -57.52 -11.07 -7.26
CA ALA A 8 -56.71 -12.31 -7.29
C ALA A 8 -55.33 -12.07 -6.64
N LEU A 9 -55.19 -12.57 -5.40
CA LEU A 9 -53.91 -12.98 -4.83
C LEU A 9 -53.39 -14.18 -5.62
N ALA A 10 -52.10 -14.18 -5.96
CA ALA A 10 -51.34 -15.40 -6.17
C ALA A 10 -49.89 -15.16 -5.73
N SER A 11 -49.60 -15.61 -4.52
CA SER A 11 -48.25 -15.90 -4.04
C SER A 11 -47.85 -17.32 -4.49
N VAL A 12 -46.53 -17.57 -4.48
CA VAL A 12 -45.83 -18.86 -4.35
C VAL A 12 -45.06 -19.36 -5.58
N ALA A 13 -43.74 -19.45 -5.37
CA ALA A 13 -42.75 -20.39 -5.91
C ALA A 13 -42.38 -20.37 -7.40
N ALA A 14 -41.14 -19.92 -7.66
CA ALA A 14 -40.26 -20.58 -8.61
C ALA A 14 -38.80 -20.40 -8.16
N ALA A 15 -38.38 -21.21 -7.19
CA ALA A 15 -36.99 -21.65 -7.10
C ALA A 15 -36.83 -22.80 -8.10
N GLY A 16 -35.81 -22.74 -8.95
CA GLY A 16 -35.37 -23.86 -9.77
C GLY A 16 -35.31 -23.57 -11.26
N ALA A 17 -34.14 -23.86 -11.84
CA ALA A 17 -33.79 -23.91 -13.25
C ALA A 17 -33.45 -22.58 -13.94
N LEU A 18 -32.16 -22.22 -13.90
CA LEU A 18 -31.36 -21.80 -15.08
C LEU A 18 -29.85 -21.97 -14.75
N LEU A 19 -29.48 -23.17 -14.32
CA LEU A 19 -28.21 -23.75 -14.78
C LEU A 19 -28.40 -23.99 -16.29
N TRP A 20 -27.34 -23.82 -17.07
CA TRP A 20 -27.21 -23.99 -18.53
C TRP A 20 -26.83 -22.68 -19.24
N TRP A 21 -25.60 -22.19 -19.01
CA TRP A 21 -24.72 -21.65 -20.05
C TRP A 21 -23.27 -21.89 -19.59
N LEU A 22 -22.72 -23.04 -19.97
CA LEU A 22 -21.28 -23.27 -20.02
C LEU A 22 -20.78 -22.75 -21.37
N PRO A 23 -19.95 -21.69 -21.43
CA PRO A 23 -19.12 -21.49 -22.61
C PRO A 23 -17.96 -22.49 -22.52
N THR A 24 -17.81 -23.28 -23.58
CA THR A 24 -16.68 -24.17 -23.83
C THR A 24 -15.37 -23.40 -23.64
N ARG A 25 -14.57 -23.82 -22.66
CA ARG A 25 -13.19 -23.37 -22.46
C ARG A 25 -12.34 -23.82 -23.65
N THR A 26 -12.20 -22.98 -24.66
CA THR A 26 -10.99 -22.96 -25.47
C THR A 26 -9.91 -22.21 -24.67
N PRO A 27 -8.74 -22.82 -24.43
CA PRO A 27 -7.65 -22.09 -23.79
C PRO A 27 -7.20 -20.95 -24.72
N PRO A 28 -7.02 -19.72 -24.21
CA PRO A 28 -6.42 -18.67 -25.02
C PRO A 28 -4.98 -19.05 -25.39
N PRO A 29 -4.49 -18.63 -26.58
CA PRO A 29 -3.10 -18.85 -26.95
C PRO A 29 -2.18 -18.20 -25.91
N SER A 30 -1.17 -18.96 -25.48
CA SER A 30 -0.15 -18.54 -24.52
C SER A 30 0.54 -17.25 -24.99
N LEU A 31 0.24 -16.16 -24.28
CA LEU A 31 1.03 -14.93 -24.34
C LEU A 31 2.43 -15.20 -23.75
N PRO A 32 3.48 -14.53 -24.28
CA PRO A 32 4.85 -14.83 -23.92
C PRO A 32 5.06 -14.55 -22.43
N GLN A 33 5.63 -15.54 -21.72
CA GLN A 33 6.16 -15.34 -20.38
C GLN A 33 7.29 -14.31 -20.47
N VAL A 34 6.99 -13.05 -20.15
CA VAL A 34 8.02 -12.07 -19.81
C VAL A 34 8.61 -12.53 -18.48
N SER A 35 9.75 -13.19 -18.56
CA SER A 35 10.59 -13.50 -17.41
C SER A 35 10.93 -12.20 -16.67
N LEU A 36 10.49 -12.08 -15.41
CA LEU A 36 10.93 -11.08 -14.43
C LEU A 36 12.42 -11.26 -14.01
N ARG A 37 13.28 -11.70 -14.95
CA ARG A 37 14.74 -11.82 -14.79
C ARG A 37 15.54 -10.78 -15.60
N GLN A 38 14.88 -9.82 -16.25
CA GLN A 38 15.56 -8.84 -17.12
C GLN A 38 15.37 -7.36 -16.75
N SER A 39 14.88 -7.02 -15.55
CA SER A 39 14.86 -5.62 -15.06
C SER A 39 16.10 -5.23 -14.25
N LEU A 40 17.16 -6.06 -14.24
CA LEU A 40 18.45 -5.78 -13.59
C LEU A 40 19.60 -5.53 -14.59
N GLY A 41 19.31 -5.19 -15.84
CA GLY A 41 20.35 -4.87 -16.82
C GLY A 41 19.88 -3.88 -17.87
N ALA A 42 20.71 -2.86 -18.11
CA ALA A 42 20.58 -1.78 -19.09
C ALA A 42 19.67 -0.60 -18.69
N SER A 43 20.22 0.28 -17.86
CA SER A 43 20.10 1.72 -18.11
C SER A 43 21.48 2.27 -18.46
N ASP A 44 21.80 2.25 -19.75
CA ASP A 44 22.72 3.21 -20.33
C ASP A 44 21.96 4.53 -20.48
N THR A 45 22.12 5.42 -19.51
CA THR A 45 22.09 6.88 -19.73
C THR A 45 22.97 7.53 -18.67
N SER A 46 24.21 7.73 -19.07
CA SER A 46 25.15 8.77 -18.68
C SER A 46 24.58 9.90 -17.81
N PHE A 47 24.93 9.90 -16.52
CA PHE A 47 25.20 11.13 -15.77
C PHE A 47 26.70 11.20 -15.52
N ALA A 48 27.31 12.25 -16.07
CA ALA A 48 28.75 12.50 -16.04
C ALA A 48 29.26 12.63 -14.60
N LEU A 49 30.12 11.69 -14.20
CA LEU A 49 31.06 11.86 -13.11
C LEU A 49 32.16 12.82 -13.60
N GLU A 50 32.14 14.07 -13.15
CA GLU A 50 33.34 14.90 -13.21
C GLU A 50 34.36 14.37 -12.20
N ALA A 51 35.57 14.17 -12.73
CA ALA A 51 36.69 13.53 -12.10
C ALA A 51 37.27 14.38 -10.95
N GLY A 52 37.25 13.82 -9.75
CA GLY A 52 38.14 14.19 -8.64
C GLY A 52 39.14 13.07 -8.39
N SER A 53 40.09 12.86 -9.30
CA SER A 53 41.20 11.92 -9.13
C SER A 53 42.12 12.39 -8.01
N ARG A 54 42.16 11.65 -6.91
CA ARG A 54 43.30 11.67 -5.99
C ARG A 54 43.84 10.25 -5.86
N ARG A 55 44.90 9.99 -6.62
CA ARG A 55 45.81 8.85 -6.44
C ARG A 55 46.21 8.77 -4.97
N VAL A 56 46.05 7.59 -4.37
CA VAL A 56 46.88 7.18 -3.23
C VAL A 56 47.73 6.03 -3.73
N GLU A 57 49.03 6.25 -3.63
CA GLU A 57 50.12 5.41 -4.10
C GLU A 57 50.16 4.08 -3.34
N ASN A 58 50.46 3.01 -4.09
CA ASN A 58 50.90 1.74 -3.53
C ASN A 58 52.18 1.96 -2.72
N ALA A 59 52.18 1.49 -1.47
CA ALA A 59 53.39 1.29 -0.70
C ALA A 59 53.52 -0.20 -0.36
N ASP A 60 54.71 -0.73 -0.62
CA ASP A 60 55.12 -2.12 -0.56
C ASP A 60 54.78 -2.86 0.74
N ALA A 61 54.51 -4.16 0.59
CA ALA A 61 54.50 -5.12 1.69
C ALA A 61 55.90 -5.31 2.28
N PRO A 62 56.01 -5.51 3.61
CA PRO A 62 56.78 -6.67 4.03
C PRO A 62 56.27 -7.42 5.28
N ALA A 63 56.71 -8.69 5.31
CA ALA A 63 56.91 -9.61 6.43
C ALA A 63 55.66 -10.22 7.13
N THR A 64 55.44 -11.49 6.77
CA THR A 64 54.77 -12.52 7.56
C THR A 64 55.23 -12.52 9.03
N SER A 65 54.29 -12.33 9.95
CA SER A 65 54.45 -12.66 11.36
C SER A 65 53.41 -13.72 11.73
N THR A 66 53.88 -14.93 11.99
CA THR A 66 53.08 -16.05 12.47
C THR A 66 52.74 -15.80 13.94
N VAL A 67 51.53 -15.33 14.20
CA VAL A 67 50.95 -15.25 15.56
C VAL A 67 49.92 -16.38 15.68
N ALA A 68 50.07 -17.18 16.73
CA ALA A 68 49.13 -18.26 17.07
C ALA A 68 47.71 -17.70 17.24
N PRO A 69 46.65 -18.46 16.91
CA PRO A 69 45.29 -17.97 17.12
C PRO A 69 45.04 -17.80 18.61
N ASP A 70 45.00 -16.54 19.05
CA ASP A 70 44.48 -16.14 20.34
C ASP A 70 43.06 -16.67 20.51
N ALA A 71 42.75 -17.12 21.73
CA ALA A 71 41.41 -17.53 22.11
C ALA A 71 40.39 -16.45 21.70
N PRO A 72 39.21 -16.81 21.17
CA PRO A 72 38.24 -15.83 20.70
C PRO A 72 37.90 -14.87 21.83
N ALA A 73 38.15 -13.57 21.59
CA ALA A 73 37.70 -12.52 22.48
C ALA A 73 36.19 -12.70 22.72
N PRO A 74 35.69 -12.49 23.96
CA PRO A 74 34.27 -12.49 24.21
C PRO A 74 33.63 -11.48 23.25
N LEU A 75 32.67 -11.95 22.45
CA LEU A 75 31.95 -11.13 21.47
C LEU A 75 31.42 -9.88 22.19
N SER A 76 32.10 -8.75 22.01
CA SER A 76 31.51 -7.45 22.29
C SER A 76 30.25 -7.38 21.44
N THR A 77 29.09 -7.07 22.03
CA THR A 77 27.85 -6.85 21.28
C THR A 77 28.08 -5.70 20.30
N LEU A 78 28.41 -6.04 19.05
CA LEU A 78 28.61 -5.05 17.99
C LEU A 78 27.27 -4.36 17.70
N GLY A 79 27.31 -3.03 17.60
CA GLY A 79 26.16 -2.21 17.27
C GLY A 79 25.70 -2.40 15.82
N LEU A 80 24.52 -1.85 15.49
CA LEU A 80 23.93 -1.97 14.15
C LEU A 80 24.86 -1.42 13.06
N ASP A 81 25.52 -0.29 13.31
CA ASP A 81 26.44 0.31 12.32
C ASP A 81 27.68 -0.55 12.09
N GLU A 82 28.21 -1.18 13.13
CA GLU A 82 29.36 -2.09 13.03
C GLU A 82 28.98 -3.34 12.23
N CYS A 83 27.85 -3.99 12.54
CA CYS A 83 27.38 -5.13 11.77
C CYS A 83 26.97 -4.79 10.34
N THR A 84 26.54 -3.56 10.07
CA THR A 84 26.09 -3.17 8.73
C THR A 84 27.20 -2.62 7.86
N SER A 85 28.37 -2.30 8.43
CA SER A 85 29.59 -1.89 7.71
C SER A 85 30.21 -3.00 6.84
N HIS A 86 29.88 -4.27 7.10
CA HIS A 86 30.34 -5.39 6.30
C HIS A 86 29.85 -5.31 4.85
N VAL A 87 30.74 -5.48 3.88
CA VAL A 87 30.38 -5.40 2.44
C VAL A 87 29.60 -6.65 2.01
N GLU A 88 29.99 -7.82 2.51
CA GLU A 88 29.35 -9.10 2.18
C GLU A 88 28.06 -9.34 2.98
N ALA A 89 26.99 -9.71 2.27
CA ALA A 89 25.67 -9.92 2.87
C ALA A 89 25.63 -11.08 3.88
N GLU A 90 26.44 -12.13 3.68
CA GLU A 90 26.50 -13.26 4.61
C GLU A 90 27.21 -12.89 5.92
N ALA A 91 28.33 -12.17 5.85
CA ALA A 91 29.03 -11.66 7.02
C ALA A 91 28.17 -10.70 7.84
N ARG A 92 27.46 -9.78 7.16
CA ARG A 92 26.47 -8.90 7.80
C ARG A 92 25.36 -9.69 8.50
N ARG A 93 24.77 -10.69 7.81
CA ARG A 93 23.72 -11.55 8.40
C ARG A 93 24.22 -12.30 9.63
N ALA A 94 25.43 -12.85 9.58
CA ALA A 94 26.05 -13.52 10.72
C ALA A 94 26.28 -12.56 11.89
N CYS A 95 26.80 -11.35 11.63
CA CYS A 95 27.00 -10.33 12.67
C CYS A 95 25.68 -9.91 13.32
N LEU A 96 24.64 -9.62 12.53
CA LEU A 96 23.32 -9.25 13.05
C LEU A 96 22.67 -10.39 13.85
N ALA A 97 22.89 -11.64 13.45
CA ALA A 97 22.40 -12.80 14.18
C ALA A 97 23.11 -12.98 15.53
N GLN A 98 24.43 -12.79 15.57
CA GLN A 98 25.27 -13.01 16.75
C GLN A 98 25.24 -11.84 17.75
N SER A 99 25.30 -10.60 17.26
CA SER A 99 25.46 -9.41 18.11
C SER A 99 24.17 -8.96 18.77
N PHE A 100 23.03 -9.35 18.20
CA PHE A 100 21.72 -9.09 18.73
C PHE A 100 21.08 -10.43 19.14
N GLU A 101 21.33 -10.90 20.36
CA GLU A 101 20.59 -12.06 20.90
C GLU A 101 19.11 -11.72 21.11
N ARG A 102 18.81 -10.45 21.41
CA ARG A 102 17.46 -9.89 21.51
C ARG A 102 17.22 -8.87 20.41
N THR A 103 15.99 -8.75 19.94
CA THR A 103 15.58 -7.70 19.00
C THR A 103 15.97 -6.33 19.58
N PRO A 104 16.64 -5.45 18.82
CA PRO A 104 16.96 -4.10 19.29
C PRO A 104 15.68 -3.36 19.68
N SER A 105 15.82 -2.36 20.55
CA SER A 105 14.66 -1.53 20.91
C SER A 105 14.11 -0.84 19.66
N LEU A 106 12.80 -0.59 19.63
CA LEU A 106 12.18 0.14 18.52
C LEU A 106 12.79 1.54 18.34
N ASP A 107 13.20 2.18 19.44
CA ASP A 107 13.84 3.50 19.41
C ASP A 107 15.23 3.44 18.78
N GLU A 108 16.04 2.44 19.13
CA GLU A 108 17.36 2.22 18.53
C GLU A 108 17.24 1.94 17.03
N LEU A 109 16.35 1.03 16.64
CA LEU A 109 16.15 0.69 15.23
C LEU A 109 15.56 1.85 14.43
N ALA A 110 14.62 2.61 15.00
CA ALA A 110 14.06 3.80 14.37
C ALA A 110 15.12 4.89 14.19
N SER A 111 15.93 5.14 15.24
CA SER A 111 17.06 6.06 15.18
C SER A 111 18.02 5.63 14.06
N TRP A 112 18.37 4.35 14.00
CA TRP A 112 19.21 3.82 12.94
C TRP A 112 18.59 4.00 11.55
N LEU A 113 17.29 3.76 11.36
CA LEU A 113 16.62 3.94 10.06
C LEU A 113 16.54 5.41 9.61
N CYS A 114 16.38 6.35 10.55
CA CYS A 114 16.01 7.73 10.24
C CYS A 114 17.16 8.76 10.34
N THR A 115 18.30 8.43 10.97
CA THR A 115 19.40 9.39 11.23
C THR A 115 20.40 9.56 10.08
N THR A 116 20.74 8.48 9.36
CA THR A 116 21.73 8.52 8.27
C THR A 116 21.15 7.87 7.01
N SER A 117 21.39 8.50 5.86
CA SER A 117 20.99 7.94 4.56
C SER A 117 21.75 6.64 4.32
N ARG A 118 21.02 5.52 4.30
CA ARG A 118 21.55 4.17 4.05
C ARG A 118 20.88 3.59 2.81
N PRO A 119 21.56 2.71 2.05
CA PRO A 119 20.93 2.02 0.92
C PRO A 119 19.63 1.33 1.32
N LEU A 120 18.57 1.49 0.52
CA LEU A 120 17.24 0.93 0.84
C LEU A 120 17.29 -0.60 1.05
N VAL A 121 18.07 -1.30 0.22
CA VAL A 121 18.27 -2.76 0.32
C VAL A 121 18.83 -3.16 1.68
N LEU A 122 19.81 -2.41 2.19
CA LEU A 122 20.40 -2.67 3.52
C LEU A 122 19.35 -2.50 4.63
N GLN A 123 18.52 -1.46 4.54
CA GLN A 123 17.45 -1.24 5.51
C GLN A 123 16.42 -2.38 5.47
N MET A 124 16.04 -2.85 4.28
CA MET A 124 15.14 -4.00 4.10
C MET A 124 15.72 -5.29 4.70
N GLU A 125 17.01 -5.59 4.49
CA GLU A 125 17.68 -6.78 5.04
C GLU A 125 17.71 -6.77 6.58
N VAL A 126 18.05 -5.63 7.17
CA VAL A 126 18.08 -5.45 8.63
C VAL A 126 16.68 -5.63 9.20
N LEU A 127 15.66 -5.03 8.58
CA LEU A 127 14.28 -5.18 9.00
C LEU A 127 13.75 -6.61 8.86
N ALA A 128 14.06 -7.27 7.74
CA ALA A 128 13.71 -8.67 7.51
C ALA A 128 14.32 -9.59 8.57
N THR A 129 15.50 -9.25 9.09
CA THR A 129 16.15 -10.00 10.15
C THR A 129 15.41 -9.87 11.47
N PHE A 130 15.00 -8.65 11.84
CA PHE A 130 14.37 -8.39 13.14
C PHE A 130 12.88 -8.67 13.18
N VAL A 131 12.14 -8.41 12.10
CA VAL A 131 10.69 -8.68 12.05
C VAL A 131 10.38 -10.15 12.26
N ARG A 132 11.20 -11.06 11.72
CA ARG A 132 11.05 -12.52 11.88
C ARG A 132 11.25 -13.03 13.30
N ARG A 133 11.85 -12.22 14.18
CA ARG A 133 12.03 -12.59 15.59
C ARG A 133 10.77 -12.31 16.41
N ALA A 134 9.87 -11.47 15.92
CA ALA A 134 8.56 -11.31 16.53
C ALA A 134 7.69 -12.50 16.16
N GLU A 135 6.83 -12.91 17.10
CA GLU A 135 5.74 -13.82 16.77
C GLU A 135 4.87 -13.21 15.67
N PRO A 136 4.33 -14.00 14.72
CA PRO A 136 3.71 -13.43 13.53
C PRO A 136 2.57 -12.44 13.82
N ALA A 137 1.74 -12.71 14.83
CA ALA A 137 0.68 -11.78 15.25
C ALA A 137 1.23 -10.47 15.85
N GLN A 138 2.36 -10.52 16.55
CA GLN A 138 2.99 -9.36 17.18
C GLN A 138 3.75 -8.50 16.16
N ALA A 139 4.19 -9.10 15.05
CA ALA A 139 4.95 -8.39 14.02
C ALA A 139 4.16 -7.21 13.41
N TRP A 140 2.83 -7.29 13.31
CA TRP A 140 1.99 -6.17 12.87
C TRP A 140 2.17 -4.94 13.76
N THR A 141 2.06 -5.11 15.07
CA THR A 141 2.24 -4.03 16.06
C THR A 141 3.68 -3.55 16.15
N TRP A 142 4.65 -4.43 15.92
CA TRP A 142 6.06 -4.08 15.93
C TRP A 142 6.43 -3.18 14.73
N LEU A 143 5.94 -3.52 13.53
CA LEU A 143 6.12 -2.71 12.33
C LEU A 143 5.48 -1.32 12.49
N ASP A 144 4.31 -1.26 13.11
CA ASP A 144 3.64 0.00 13.43
C ASP A 144 4.44 0.87 14.42
N GLY A 145 4.91 0.26 15.50
CA GLY A 145 5.73 0.94 16.50
C GLY A 145 7.02 1.52 15.90
N LEU A 146 7.57 0.89 14.87
CA LEU A 146 8.72 1.39 14.12
C LEU A 146 8.35 2.53 13.16
N GLN A 147 7.26 2.39 12.42
CA GLN A 147 6.75 3.44 11.51
C GLN A 147 6.45 4.73 12.28
N THR A 148 5.82 4.62 13.44
CA THR A 148 5.48 5.77 14.31
C THR A 148 6.73 6.54 14.75
N ARG A 149 7.84 5.84 15.01
CA ARG A 149 9.12 6.44 15.43
C ARG A 149 9.97 6.94 14.25
N CYS A 150 9.78 6.38 13.06
CA CYS A 150 10.52 6.73 11.85
C CYS A 150 9.55 7.05 10.69
N GLY A 151 8.80 8.15 10.85
CA GLY A 151 7.74 8.57 9.92
C GLY A 151 8.22 8.88 8.49
N ARG A 152 9.51 9.15 8.28
CA ARG A 152 10.08 9.44 6.94
C ARG A 152 9.97 8.26 5.97
N GLN A 153 9.81 7.04 6.49
CA GLN A 153 9.78 5.81 5.67
C GLN A 153 8.35 5.35 5.31
N GLN A 154 7.31 6.14 5.62
CA GLN A 154 5.92 5.82 5.30
C GLN A 154 5.63 5.71 3.79
N GLU A 155 6.42 6.41 2.97
CA GLU A 155 6.24 6.47 1.51
C GLU A 155 7.10 5.46 0.74
N THR A 156 7.99 4.75 1.45
CA THR A 156 8.92 3.82 0.83
C THR A 156 8.39 2.41 1.04
N HIS A 157 8.43 1.57 0.00
CA HIS A 157 8.07 0.13 0.04
C HIS A 157 8.97 -0.71 0.98
N LEU A 158 9.63 -0.08 1.96
CA LEU A 158 10.57 -0.63 2.92
C LEU A 158 9.99 -1.82 3.68
N PHE A 159 8.83 -1.66 4.31
CA PHE A 159 8.19 -2.72 5.10
C PHE A 159 7.75 -3.89 4.22
N GLN A 160 7.27 -3.60 3.01
CA GLN A 160 6.87 -4.62 2.05
C GLN A 160 8.07 -5.43 1.58
N GLY A 161 9.16 -4.77 1.19
CA GLY A 161 10.41 -5.44 0.80
C GLY A 161 11.04 -6.24 1.94
N ALA A 162 11.03 -5.72 3.16
CA ALA A 162 11.50 -6.44 4.35
C ALA A 162 10.68 -7.72 4.61
N LEU A 163 9.35 -7.68 4.48
CA LEU A 163 8.50 -8.86 4.65
C LEU A 163 8.68 -9.89 3.52
N GLN A 164 8.90 -9.44 2.29
CA GLN A 164 9.24 -10.34 1.17
C GLN A 164 10.57 -11.07 1.44
N LEU A 165 11.62 -10.36 1.86
CA LEU A 165 12.90 -10.96 2.24
C LEU A 165 12.74 -11.91 3.45
N ALA A 166 11.93 -11.52 4.43
CA ALA A 166 11.62 -12.35 5.58
C ALA A 166 10.95 -13.67 5.15
N GLY A 167 9.94 -13.61 4.28
CA GLY A 167 9.22 -14.79 3.81
C GLY A 167 10.04 -15.70 2.91
N GLN A 168 10.98 -15.16 2.14
CA GLN A 168 11.96 -15.96 1.39
C GLN A 168 12.88 -16.74 2.33
N ALA A 169 13.26 -16.14 3.47
CA ALA A 169 14.12 -16.77 4.46
C ALA A 169 13.36 -17.73 5.42
N ASP A 170 12.08 -17.48 5.69
CA ASP A 170 11.21 -18.33 6.51
C ASP A 170 9.76 -18.29 6.02
N ALA A 171 9.41 -19.24 5.15
CA ALA A 171 8.07 -19.35 4.60
C ALA A 171 7.01 -19.81 5.63
N ALA A 172 7.42 -20.50 6.70
CA ALA A 172 6.48 -20.92 7.75
C ALA A 172 6.06 -19.72 8.60
N TRP A 173 7.01 -18.85 8.95
CA TRP A 173 6.75 -17.58 9.61
C TRP A 173 5.83 -16.69 8.77
N LEU A 174 6.11 -16.52 7.46
CA LEU A 174 5.25 -15.70 6.59
C LEU A 174 3.81 -16.23 6.53
N ARG A 175 3.61 -17.54 6.40
CA ARG A 175 2.26 -18.13 6.43
C ARG A 175 1.57 -17.89 7.78
N GLY A 176 2.31 -17.96 8.88
CA GLY A 176 1.79 -17.60 10.21
C GLY A 176 1.38 -16.12 10.28
N PHE A 177 2.20 -15.24 9.69
CA PHE A 177 1.97 -13.80 9.63
C PHE A 177 0.71 -13.47 8.84
N GLU A 178 0.57 -14.03 7.64
CA GLU A 178 -0.62 -13.91 6.80
C GLU A 178 -1.89 -14.40 7.49
N ARG A 179 -1.81 -15.54 8.20
CA ARG A 179 -2.94 -16.10 8.96
C ARG A 179 -3.30 -15.29 10.20
N SER A 180 -2.37 -14.49 10.71
CA SER A 180 -2.61 -13.60 11.85
C SER A 180 -3.25 -12.26 11.46
N LEU A 181 -3.51 -12.03 10.17
CA LEU A 181 -4.22 -10.85 9.71
C LEU A 181 -5.59 -10.75 10.38
N ALA A 182 -5.77 -9.71 11.19
CA ALA A 182 -7.02 -9.42 11.90
C ALA A 182 -7.42 -7.96 11.63
N PRO A 183 -8.67 -7.68 11.19
CA PRO A 183 -9.12 -6.31 10.94
C PRO A 183 -8.92 -5.37 12.12
N GLU A 184 -9.08 -5.87 13.35
CA GLU A 184 -8.92 -5.11 14.60
C GLU A 184 -7.49 -4.59 14.80
N VAL A 185 -6.50 -5.33 14.31
CA VAL A 185 -5.09 -4.91 14.34
C VAL A 185 -4.81 -3.92 13.21
N LEU A 186 -5.39 -4.13 12.02
CA LEU A 186 -5.16 -3.22 10.89
C LEU A 186 -5.78 -1.84 11.09
N PHE A 187 -6.97 -1.80 11.71
CA PHE A 187 -7.78 -0.61 11.90
C PHE A 187 -7.89 -0.23 13.39
N SER A 188 -6.88 -0.57 14.20
CA SER A 188 -6.78 -0.04 15.55
C SER A 188 -6.49 1.46 15.49
N ARG A 189 -7.28 2.26 16.23
CA ARG A 189 -7.07 3.71 16.34
C ARG A 189 -5.75 4.07 17.05
N GLU A 190 -5.19 3.13 17.80
CA GLU A 190 -3.94 3.30 18.54
C GLU A 190 -2.70 3.08 17.66
N LEU A 191 -2.89 2.45 16.50
CA LEU A 191 -1.83 2.16 15.54
C LEU A 191 -1.86 3.15 14.37
N GLY A 192 -0.72 3.28 13.70
CA GLY A 192 -0.52 4.01 12.45
C GLY A 192 -0.99 3.25 11.20
N GLU A 193 -0.39 3.58 10.05
CA GLU A 193 -0.80 3.07 8.73
C GLU A 193 -0.03 1.81 8.30
N ALA A 194 1.08 1.48 8.96
CA ALA A 194 1.96 0.37 8.56
C ALA A 194 1.22 -0.97 8.43
N PRO A 195 0.33 -1.36 9.36
CA PRO A 195 -0.45 -2.59 9.20
C PRO A 195 -1.27 -2.58 7.89
N VAL A 196 -1.92 -1.46 7.55
CA VAL A 196 -2.67 -1.31 6.30
C VAL A 196 -1.73 -1.43 5.09
N GLN A 197 -0.58 -0.76 5.10
CA GLN A 197 0.41 -0.83 4.02
C GLN A 197 0.94 -2.25 3.78
N VAL A 198 1.09 -3.03 4.84
CA VAL A 198 1.49 -4.43 4.75
C VAL A 198 0.36 -5.31 4.21
N ALA A 199 -0.88 -5.09 4.66
CA ALA A 199 -2.03 -5.80 4.12
C ALA A 199 -2.20 -5.56 2.60
N VAL A 200 -1.84 -4.36 2.12
CA VAL A 200 -1.82 -4.03 0.68
C VAL A 200 -0.85 -4.93 -0.09
N MET A 201 0.34 -5.18 0.46
CA MET A 201 1.30 -6.12 -0.14
C MET A 201 0.72 -7.54 -0.21
N LEU A 202 0.05 -8.00 0.85
CA LEU A 202 -0.60 -9.31 0.83
C LEU A 202 -1.68 -9.41 -0.25
N ALA A 203 -2.50 -8.36 -0.39
CA ALA A 203 -3.51 -8.29 -1.44
C ALA A 203 -2.88 -8.28 -2.84
N GLN A 204 -1.77 -7.55 -3.05
CA GLN A 204 -0.99 -7.56 -4.29
C GLN A 204 -0.43 -8.94 -4.63
N ASN A 205 -0.06 -9.72 -3.60
CA ASN A 205 0.44 -11.08 -3.75
C ASN A 205 -0.68 -12.14 -3.86
N GLY A 206 -1.93 -11.71 -4.05
CA GLY A 206 -3.07 -12.60 -4.30
C GLY A 206 -3.84 -13.06 -3.06
N SER A 207 -3.59 -12.49 -1.88
CA SER A 207 -4.41 -12.76 -0.69
C SER A 207 -5.80 -12.15 -0.86
N GLU A 208 -6.78 -12.99 -1.19
CA GLU A 208 -8.19 -12.60 -1.30
C GLU A 208 -8.74 -12.06 0.01
N TYR A 209 -8.33 -12.65 1.14
CA TYR A 209 -8.76 -12.19 2.46
C TYR A 209 -8.20 -10.80 2.79
N ALA A 210 -6.92 -10.53 2.49
CA ALA A 210 -6.36 -9.19 2.68
C ALA A 210 -7.07 -8.16 1.81
N ARG A 211 -7.40 -8.51 0.57
CA ARG A 211 -8.19 -7.65 -0.31
C ARG A 211 -9.58 -7.36 0.26
N PHE A 212 -10.29 -8.40 0.70
CA PHE A 212 -11.61 -8.25 1.35
C PHE A 212 -11.53 -7.31 2.57
N VAL A 213 -10.53 -7.51 3.43
CA VAL A 213 -10.34 -6.68 4.63
C VAL A 213 -10.04 -5.22 4.28
N LEU A 214 -9.21 -4.97 3.26
CA LEU A 214 -8.91 -3.61 2.79
C LEU A 214 -10.13 -2.93 2.16
N GLU A 215 -10.94 -3.65 1.38
CA GLU A 215 -12.13 -3.08 0.73
C GLU A 215 -13.18 -2.66 1.78
N ARG A 216 -13.46 -3.55 2.74
CA ARG A 216 -14.37 -3.26 3.86
C ARG A 216 -13.81 -2.17 4.78
N GLY A 217 -12.50 -2.20 5.04
CA GLY A 217 -11.79 -1.19 5.82
C GLY A 217 -11.78 0.20 5.16
N GLY A 218 -11.68 0.27 3.83
CA GLY A 218 -11.82 1.52 3.07
C GLY A 218 -13.22 2.11 3.13
N CYS A 219 -14.23 1.28 3.44
CA CYS A 219 -15.58 1.73 3.77
C CYS A 219 -15.74 2.09 5.26
N GLY A 220 -14.70 1.96 6.09
CA GLY A 220 -14.76 2.23 7.53
C GLY A 220 -15.48 1.15 8.35
N ASP A 221 -15.77 -0.02 7.78
CA ASP A 221 -16.57 -1.07 8.45
C ASP A 221 -15.89 -1.66 9.70
N PHE A 222 -14.57 -1.49 9.82
CA PHE A 222 -13.78 -1.96 10.96
C PHE A 222 -13.33 -0.81 11.88
N GLY A 223 -13.81 0.41 11.66
CA GLY A 223 -13.34 1.59 12.38
C GLY A 223 -11.98 2.07 11.89
N GLY A 224 -11.07 2.35 12.83
CA GLY A 224 -9.78 3.00 12.53
C GLY A 224 -9.83 4.52 12.52
N ASN A 225 -8.69 5.11 12.16
CA ASN A 225 -8.54 6.55 11.97
C ASN A 225 -8.68 6.92 10.48
N ALA A 226 -8.87 8.21 10.20
CA ALA A 226 -9.10 8.71 8.84
C ALA A 226 -8.00 8.31 7.85
N ARG A 227 -6.74 8.26 8.28
CA ARG A 227 -5.60 7.93 7.41
C ARG A 227 -5.56 6.45 7.03
N GLN A 228 -5.86 5.56 7.98
CA GLN A 228 -5.97 4.12 7.72
C GLN A 228 -7.08 3.82 6.71
N ILE A 229 -8.25 4.44 6.88
CA ILE A 229 -9.39 4.25 5.97
C ILE A 229 -9.04 4.78 4.58
N ASP A 230 -8.49 5.99 4.48
CA ASP A 230 -8.08 6.59 3.21
C ASP A 230 -7.03 5.73 2.48
N ARG A 231 -6.01 5.26 3.21
CA ARG A 231 -5.01 4.34 2.68
C ARG A 231 -5.64 3.05 2.16
N ALA A 232 -6.51 2.43 2.96
CA ALA A 232 -7.17 1.18 2.57
C ALA A 232 -8.05 1.35 1.33
N ALA A 233 -8.81 2.45 1.24
CA ALA A 233 -9.63 2.78 0.08
C ALA A 233 -8.76 3.04 -1.16
N SER A 234 -7.77 3.94 -1.06
CA SER A 234 -6.87 4.29 -2.16
C SER A 234 -6.12 3.07 -2.69
N CYS A 235 -5.58 2.23 -1.80
CA CYS A 235 -4.85 1.05 -2.23
C CYS A 235 -5.78 -0.01 -2.82
N SER A 236 -6.97 -0.25 -2.23
CA SER A 236 -7.95 -1.18 -2.81
C SER A 236 -8.35 -0.74 -4.22
N LEU A 237 -8.64 0.55 -4.43
CA LEU A 237 -8.94 1.12 -5.74
C LEU A 237 -7.79 0.94 -6.73
N ALA A 238 -6.55 1.18 -6.31
CA ALA A 238 -5.37 1.00 -7.15
C ALA A 238 -5.17 -0.47 -7.61
N LEU A 239 -5.64 -1.44 -6.82
CA LEU A 239 -5.56 -2.87 -7.14
C LEU A 239 -6.71 -3.38 -8.02
N GLN A 240 -7.79 -2.61 -8.16
CA GLN A 240 -8.94 -3.02 -8.95
C GLN A 240 -8.71 -2.81 -10.45
N GLN A 241 -9.24 -3.73 -11.25
CA GLN A 241 -9.24 -3.61 -12.71
C GLN A 241 -10.29 -2.59 -13.16
N PRO A 242 -10.07 -1.88 -14.29
CA PRO A 242 -11.04 -0.93 -14.83
C PRO A 242 -12.43 -1.56 -15.06
N GLY A 243 -13.49 -0.77 -14.90
CA GLY A 243 -14.86 -1.16 -15.24
C GLY A 243 -15.83 -1.20 -14.07
N GLN A 244 -16.84 -2.08 -14.16
CA GLN A 244 -18.03 -2.02 -13.31
C GLN A 244 -17.73 -2.29 -11.82
N GLN A 245 -16.82 -3.21 -11.50
CA GLN A 245 -16.45 -3.52 -10.12
C GLN A 245 -15.70 -2.35 -9.46
N PHE A 246 -14.76 -1.73 -10.19
CA PHE A 246 -14.05 -0.54 -9.75
C PHE A 246 -15.01 0.60 -9.43
N TYR A 247 -15.95 0.88 -10.34
CA TYR A 247 -16.95 1.92 -10.11
C TYR A 247 -17.93 1.59 -8.98
N ALA A 248 -18.34 0.31 -8.86
CA ALA A 248 -19.19 -0.13 -7.76
C ALA A 248 -18.51 0.07 -6.40
N TYR A 249 -17.22 -0.25 -6.29
CA TYR A 249 -16.46 -0.02 -5.08
C TYR A 249 -16.29 1.47 -4.77
N LEU A 250 -16.05 2.33 -5.77
CA LEU A 250 -16.06 3.79 -5.58
C LEU A 250 -17.37 4.29 -5.00
N CYS A 251 -18.51 3.81 -5.54
CA CYS A 251 -19.82 4.16 -5.01
C CYS A 251 -19.98 3.68 -3.57
N GLN A 252 -19.58 2.45 -3.28
CA GLN A 252 -19.66 1.88 -1.93
C GLN A 252 -18.86 2.69 -0.91
N VAL A 253 -17.64 3.13 -1.26
CA VAL A 253 -16.82 3.98 -0.38
C VAL A 253 -17.53 5.32 -0.16
N ALA A 254 -17.94 6.01 -1.22
CA ALA A 254 -18.59 7.33 -1.14
C ALA A 254 -19.90 7.29 -0.32
N GLU A 255 -20.69 6.23 -0.46
CA GLU A 255 -21.96 6.04 0.23
C GLU A 255 -21.81 5.54 1.67
N SER A 256 -20.59 5.19 2.11
CA SER A 256 -20.42 4.61 3.43
C SER A 256 -20.81 5.61 4.53
N PRO A 257 -21.69 5.21 5.48
CA PRO A 257 -22.02 6.04 6.63
C PRO A 257 -20.89 6.08 7.68
N ASN A 258 -19.91 5.18 7.59
CA ASN A 258 -18.87 4.99 8.60
C ASN A 258 -17.63 5.90 8.39
N LEU A 259 -17.66 6.78 7.38
CA LEU A 259 -16.54 7.66 7.08
C LEU A 259 -16.41 8.81 8.09
N PRO A 260 -15.19 9.13 8.56
CA PRO A 260 -14.97 10.29 9.42
C PRO A 260 -15.09 11.62 8.65
N GLU A 261 -15.52 12.68 9.33
CA GLU A 261 -15.80 14.01 8.73
C GLU A 261 -14.56 14.71 8.13
N ASP A 262 -13.35 14.39 8.62
CA ASP A 262 -12.08 14.96 8.15
C ASP A 262 -11.26 13.98 7.30
N SER A 263 -11.94 13.12 6.54
CA SER A 263 -11.24 12.13 5.72
C SER A 263 -10.58 12.74 4.48
N GLY A 264 -9.35 12.31 4.18
CA GLY A 264 -8.70 12.54 2.88
C GLY A 264 -9.40 11.84 1.71
N LEU A 265 -10.43 11.01 2.00
CA LEU A 265 -11.14 10.22 1.01
C LEU A 265 -11.80 11.04 -0.08
N GLY A 266 -12.23 12.28 0.20
CA GLY A 266 -12.73 13.17 -0.84
C GLY A 266 -11.71 13.38 -1.96
N SER A 267 -10.43 13.55 -1.62
CA SER A 267 -9.32 13.62 -2.58
C SER A 267 -9.17 12.32 -3.36
N THR A 268 -9.17 11.18 -2.66
CA THR A 268 -9.08 9.85 -3.28
C THR A 268 -10.23 9.61 -4.28
N LEU A 269 -11.46 9.88 -3.87
CA LEU A 269 -12.66 9.74 -4.71
C LEU A 269 -12.62 10.69 -5.91
N ALA A 270 -12.19 11.95 -5.72
CA ALA A 270 -12.06 12.91 -6.82
C ALA A 270 -11.09 12.42 -7.90
N VAL A 271 -9.90 11.95 -7.52
CA VAL A 271 -8.92 11.38 -8.46
C VAL A 271 -9.52 10.21 -9.23
N PHE A 272 -10.09 9.23 -8.52
CA PHE A 272 -10.53 7.99 -9.15
C PHE A 272 -11.86 8.12 -9.90
N LEU A 273 -12.79 9.02 -9.51
CA LEU A 273 -14.03 9.27 -10.27
C LEU A 273 -13.78 10.08 -11.56
N SER A 274 -12.71 10.88 -11.59
CA SER A 274 -12.25 11.56 -12.81
C SER A 274 -11.43 10.66 -13.74
N ASP A 275 -10.94 9.51 -13.25
CA ASP A 275 -10.16 8.54 -14.00
C ASP A 275 -11.02 7.82 -15.07
N PRO A 276 -10.55 7.68 -16.33
CA PRO A 276 -11.23 6.90 -17.36
C PRO A 276 -11.57 5.46 -16.97
N ARG A 277 -10.81 4.85 -16.05
CA ARG A 277 -11.05 3.49 -15.52
C ARG A 277 -12.37 3.36 -14.78
N ALA A 278 -12.91 4.46 -14.27
CA ALA A 278 -14.18 4.49 -13.56
C ALA A 278 -15.41 4.42 -14.46
N ARG A 279 -15.27 4.37 -15.79
CA ARG A 279 -16.38 4.50 -16.74
C ARG A 279 -16.97 3.13 -17.12
N PRO A 280 -18.00 2.61 -16.41
CA PRO A 280 -18.56 1.31 -16.72
C PRO A 280 -19.18 1.33 -18.12
N GLY A 281 -18.76 0.39 -18.98
CA GLY A 281 -19.26 0.30 -20.36
C GLY A 281 -19.03 1.55 -21.21
N GLY A 282 -18.03 2.38 -20.86
CA GLY A 282 -17.74 3.65 -21.55
C GLY A 282 -18.65 4.81 -21.15
N ASN A 283 -19.59 4.63 -20.21
CA ASN A 283 -20.46 5.69 -19.74
C ASN A 283 -19.71 6.65 -18.80
N ALA A 284 -19.39 7.85 -19.29
CA ALA A 284 -18.74 8.89 -18.51
C ALA A 284 -19.68 9.60 -17.51
N LEU A 285 -21.01 9.54 -17.70
CA LEU A 285 -21.93 10.35 -16.89
C LEU A 285 -22.07 9.84 -15.46
N ALA A 286 -22.13 8.52 -15.25
CA ALA A 286 -22.35 7.97 -13.91
C ALA A 286 -21.24 8.36 -12.90
N PRO A 287 -19.93 8.24 -13.23
CA PRO A 287 -18.86 8.74 -12.37
C PRO A 287 -18.93 10.24 -12.07
N LEU A 288 -19.36 11.05 -13.03
CA LEU A 288 -19.47 12.51 -12.86
C LEU A 288 -20.64 12.89 -11.95
N LEU A 289 -21.77 12.19 -12.04
CA LEU A 289 -22.88 12.35 -11.10
C LEU A 289 -22.44 12.00 -9.69
N ARG A 290 -21.72 10.88 -9.53
CA ARG A 290 -21.17 10.49 -8.24
C ARG A 290 -20.17 11.53 -7.70
N LEU A 291 -19.33 12.11 -8.55
CA LEU A 291 -18.41 13.18 -8.15
C LEU A 291 -19.16 14.43 -7.68
N SER A 292 -20.28 14.78 -8.33
CA SER A 292 -21.15 15.89 -7.88
C SER A 292 -21.74 15.60 -6.50
N GLU A 293 -22.14 14.36 -6.22
CA GLU A 293 -22.63 13.94 -4.89
C GLU A 293 -21.53 14.00 -3.84
N VAL A 294 -20.29 13.58 -4.15
CA VAL A 294 -19.12 13.72 -3.28
C VAL A 294 -18.84 15.19 -2.94
N LEU A 295 -18.98 16.10 -3.92
CA LEU A 295 -18.87 17.55 -3.68
C LEU A 295 -20.03 18.13 -2.87
N ALA A 296 -21.17 17.44 -2.78
CA ALA A 296 -22.29 17.83 -1.93
C ALA A 296 -22.17 17.26 -0.49
N ASP A 297 -21.40 16.18 -0.29
CA ASP A 297 -21.20 15.56 1.02
C ASP A 297 -20.21 16.36 1.89
N ARG A 298 -20.68 16.89 3.02
CA ARG A 298 -19.87 17.71 3.94
C ARG A 298 -18.63 17.01 4.50
N ARG A 299 -18.61 15.68 4.53
CA ARG A 299 -17.48 14.88 5.02
C ARG A 299 -16.33 14.77 4.02
N LEU A 300 -16.62 15.05 2.74
CA LEU A 300 -15.72 14.76 1.62
C LEU A 300 -15.45 15.99 0.74
N ASN A 301 -16.38 16.95 0.75
CA ASN A 301 -16.44 18.00 -0.25
C ASN A 301 -15.20 18.90 -0.31
N GLN A 302 -14.62 19.27 0.83
CA GLN A 302 -13.46 20.17 0.88
C GLN A 302 -12.21 19.51 0.27
N SER A 303 -11.88 18.29 0.68
CA SER A 303 -10.72 17.56 0.16
C SER A 303 -10.91 17.19 -1.32
N ALA A 304 -12.13 16.80 -1.72
CA ALA A 304 -12.49 16.57 -3.12
C ALA A 304 -12.33 17.83 -3.99
N ALA A 305 -12.85 18.97 -3.52
CA ALA A 305 -12.80 20.23 -4.25
C ALA A 305 -11.37 20.73 -4.44
N LEU A 306 -10.52 20.68 -3.39
CA LEU A 306 -9.11 21.03 -3.49
C LEU A 306 -8.40 20.16 -4.53
N THR A 307 -8.63 18.84 -4.50
CA THR A 307 -7.99 17.91 -5.43
C THR A 307 -8.43 18.12 -6.87
N LEU A 308 -9.72 18.36 -7.13
CA LEU A 308 -10.19 18.66 -8.49
C LEU A 308 -9.53 19.91 -9.05
N LEU A 309 -9.45 20.98 -8.26
CA LEU A 309 -8.92 22.26 -8.72
C LEU A 309 -7.40 22.27 -8.86
N GLN A 310 -6.69 21.55 -7.98
CA GLN A 310 -5.22 21.60 -7.94
C GLN A 310 -4.54 20.47 -8.72
N GLN A 311 -5.13 19.27 -8.75
CA GLN A 311 -4.47 18.07 -9.27
C GLN A 311 -5.12 17.55 -10.56
N VAL A 312 -6.45 17.53 -10.64
CA VAL A 312 -7.14 17.04 -11.85
C VAL A 312 -7.16 18.12 -12.92
N GLY A 313 -7.44 19.37 -12.54
CA GLY A 313 -7.33 20.54 -13.41
C GLY A 313 -8.66 21.02 -14.00
N ALA A 314 -8.59 22.17 -14.69
CA ALA A 314 -9.77 22.85 -15.24
C ALA A 314 -10.26 22.25 -16.57
N ASP A 315 -9.40 21.53 -17.28
CA ASP A 315 -9.74 20.94 -18.58
C ASP A 315 -10.48 19.61 -18.40
N ALA A 316 -11.48 19.39 -19.25
CA ALA A 316 -12.30 18.18 -19.18
C ALA A 316 -11.47 16.94 -19.51
N PRO A 317 -11.56 15.85 -18.70
CA PRO A 317 -10.92 14.59 -19.04
C PRO A 317 -11.38 14.07 -20.40
N PRO A 318 -10.55 13.32 -21.15
CA PRO A 318 -10.93 12.79 -22.46
C PRO A 318 -12.23 12.00 -22.38
N GLY A 319 -13.21 12.26 -23.27
CA GLY A 319 -14.50 11.57 -23.27
C GLY A 319 -15.52 12.08 -22.24
N VAL A 320 -15.23 13.18 -21.55
CA VAL A 320 -16.17 13.93 -20.71
C VAL A 320 -16.63 15.18 -21.46
N ASP A 321 -17.91 15.50 -21.36
CA ASP A 321 -18.46 16.74 -21.91
C ASP A 321 -17.90 17.98 -21.17
N ALA A 322 -17.43 18.97 -21.93
CA ALA A 322 -16.75 20.14 -21.40
C ALA A 322 -17.64 21.04 -20.55
N ASP A 323 -18.94 21.11 -20.84
CA ASP A 323 -19.88 21.93 -20.08
C ASP A 323 -20.27 21.24 -18.77
N VAL A 324 -20.45 19.91 -18.79
CA VAL A 324 -20.62 19.10 -17.57
C VAL A 324 -19.42 19.24 -16.64
N TRP A 325 -18.20 19.15 -17.19
CA TRP A 325 -16.98 19.33 -16.41
C TRP A 325 -16.88 20.73 -15.81
N ARG A 326 -17.16 21.78 -16.60
CA ARG A 326 -17.16 23.17 -16.11
C ARG A 326 -18.12 23.34 -14.93
N GLY A 327 -19.32 22.75 -15.00
CA GLY A 327 -20.27 22.75 -13.90
C GLY A 327 -19.74 22.13 -12.62
N LEU A 328 -19.01 21.00 -12.71
CA LEU A 328 -18.35 20.37 -11.56
C LEU A 328 -17.23 21.25 -10.98
N ILE A 329 -16.44 21.89 -11.83
CA ILE A 329 -15.38 22.81 -11.40
C ILE A 329 -15.97 24.03 -10.67
N GLU A 330 -17.08 24.59 -11.17
CA GLU A 330 -17.81 25.68 -10.51
C GLU A 330 -18.38 25.23 -9.15
N GLN A 331 -18.97 24.04 -9.09
CA GLN A 331 -19.43 23.43 -7.84
C GLN A 331 -18.26 23.29 -6.84
N ALA A 332 -17.12 22.75 -7.27
CA ALA A 332 -15.94 22.60 -6.43
C ALA A 332 -15.46 23.95 -5.85
N ARG A 333 -15.40 25.01 -6.66
CA ARG A 333 -15.05 26.36 -6.19
C ARG A 333 -16.04 26.90 -5.17
N SER A 334 -17.34 26.61 -5.35
CA SER A 334 -18.39 27.10 -4.45
C SER A 334 -18.29 26.54 -3.03
N VAL A 335 -17.79 25.31 -2.91
CA VAL A 335 -17.61 24.60 -1.63
C VAL A 335 -16.43 25.15 -0.82
N LEU A 336 -15.39 25.65 -1.49
CA LEU A 336 -14.20 26.14 -0.79
C LEU A 336 -14.46 27.46 -0.06
N PRO A 337 -13.90 27.66 1.14
CA PRO A 337 -13.91 28.95 1.84
C PRO A 337 -13.25 30.03 0.98
N ALA A 338 -13.68 31.29 1.12
CA ALA A 338 -13.23 32.41 0.27
C ALA A 338 -11.69 32.63 0.24
N GLY A 339 -10.94 32.18 1.26
CA GLY A 339 -9.48 32.24 1.30
C GLY A 339 -8.75 31.12 0.55
N LEU A 340 -9.48 30.12 0.04
CA LEU A 340 -8.95 28.96 -0.71
C LEU A 340 -9.53 28.88 -2.15
N ARG A 341 -10.34 29.86 -2.56
CA ARG A 341 -10.96 29.95 -3.89
C ARG A 341 -10.01 30.53 -4.93
#